data_AF-A0A965BWJ3-F1
#
_entry.id   AF-A0A965BWJ3-F1
#
_cell.length_a   1.000
_cell.length_b   1.000
_cell.length_c   1.000
_cell.angle_alpha   90.00
_cell.angle_beta   90.00
_cell.angle_gamma   90.00
#
_symmetry.space_group_name_H-M   'P 1'
#
loop_
_entity.id
_entity.type
_entity.pdbx_description
1 polymer ?
#
loop_
_entity_poly.entity_id
_entity_poly.type
_entity_poly.pdbx_seq_one_letter_code
_entity_poly.pdbx_strand_id
1 'polypeptide(L)' 'MIVDRTRYNRLAILFHWLMAALIFYAAAAILIADDLPRGALRDLIKTTHNSVGAVVLLLLVLRLAWRLVSSAPPMPAGM' A
#
# COMPACT_ATOMS: atom_id res chain seq x y z
N MET A 1 29.38 4.09 20.95
CA MET A 1 28.13 3.40 20.56
C MET A 1 27.81 3.81 19.14
N ILE A 2 28.20 3.02 18.14
CA ILE A 2 27.96 3.33 16.72
C ILE A 2 26.49 3.03 16.47
N VAL A 3 25.69 4.07 16.27
CA VAL A 3 24.31 3.91 15.78
C VAL A 3 24.41 3.54 14.31
N ASP A 4 24.27 2.26 13.99
CA ASP A 4 24.21 1.77 12.61
C ASP A 4 22.98 2.38 11.90
N ARG A 5 23.21 3.47 11.15
CA ARG A 5 22.19 4.17 10.34
C ARG A 5 21.87 3.46 9.01
N THR A 6 22.33 2.23 8.81
CA THR A 6 22.20 1.49 7.54
C THR A 6 21.05 0.49 7.51
N ARG A 7 20.33 0.29 8.63
CA ARG A 7 19.14 -0.57 8.65
C ARG A 7 17.96 0.17 8.04
N TYR A 8 17.70 -0.12 6.77
CA TYR A 8 16.43 0.16 6.11
C TYR A 8 15.28 -0.14 7.07
N ASN A 9 14.37 0.81 7.28
CA ASN A 9 13.27 0.66 8.22
C ASN A 9 12.41 -0.54 7.78
N ARG A 10 12.60 -1.69 8.44
CA ARG A 10 11.92 -2.96 8.10
C ARG A 10 10.41 -2.79 8.09
N LEU A 11 9.90 -1.90 8.95
CA LEU A 11 8.49 -1.55 9.00
C LEU A 11 8.05 -0.82 7.72
N ALA A 12 8.85 0.11 7.22
CA ALA A 12 8.58 0.82 5.97
C ALA A 12 8.60 -0.13 4.74
N ILE A 13 9.51 -1.11 4.72
CA ILE A 13 9.54 -2.15 3.68
C ILE A 13 8.27 -3.00 3.75
N LEU A 14 7.91 -3.49 4.94
CA LEU A 14 6.71 -4.30 5.13
C LEU A 14 5.45 -3.57 4.69
N PHE A 15 5.27 -2.32 5.13
CA PHE A 15 4.13 -1.49 4.72
C PHE A 15 4.09 -1.28 3.21
N HIS A 16 5.24 -1.07 2.57
CA HIS A 16 5.31 -0.90 1.13
C HIS A 16 4.85 -2.15 0.37
N TRP A 17 5.40 -3.32 0.71
CA TRP A 17 5.04 -4.59 0.05
C TRP A 17 3.60 -5.01 0.37
N LEU A 18 3.12 -4.76 1.59
CA LEU A 18 1.73 -4.99 1.95
C LEU A 18 0.79 -4.16 1.08
N MET A 19 1.05 -2.85 0.92
CA MET A 19 0.24 -2.02 0.03
C MET A 19 0.31 -2.49 -1.42
N ALA A 20 1.51 -2.87 -1.91
CA ALA A 20 1.66 -3.40 -3.25
C ALA A 20 0.79 -4.64 -3.47
N ALA A 21 0.82 -5.60 -2.54
CA ALA A 21 -0.01 -6.80 -2.60
C ALA A 21 -1.52 -6.48 -2.59
N LEU A 22 -1.96 -5.56 -1.73
CA LEU A 22 -3.37 -5.16 -1.65
C LEU A 22 -3.83 -4.43 -2.93
N ILE A 23 -2.98 -3.61 -3.54
CA ILE A 23 -3.26 -2.95 -4.82
C ILE A 23 -3.39 -3.98 -5.94
N PHE A 24 -2.48 -4.96 -6.02
CA PHE A 24 -2.57 -6.04 -7.00
C PHE A 24 -3.85 -6.86 -6.82
N TYR A 25 -4.22 -7.20 -5.58
CA TYR A 25 -5.47 -7.87 -5.28
C TYR A 25 -6.68 -7.04 -5.75
N ALA A 26 -6.74 -5.76 -5.39
CA ALA A 26 -7.86 -4.89 -5.76
C ALA A 26 -7.97 -4.74 -7.28
N ALA A 27 -6.85 -4.54 -7.99
CA ALA A 27 -6.83 -4.46 -9.44
C ALA A 27 -7.30 -5.77 -10.10
N ALA A 28 -6.80 -6.92 -9.65
CA ALA A 28 -7.25 -8.21 -10.17
C ALA A 28 -8.74 -8.45 -9.90
N ALA A 29 -9.23 -8.11 -8.70
CA ALA A 29 -10.63 -8.28 -8.33
C ALA A 29 -11.58 -7.52 -9.25
N ILE A 30 -11.29 -6.25 -9.57
CA ILE A 30 -12.18 -5.46 -10.43
C ILE A 30 -12.13 -5.93 -11.89
N LEU A 31 -10.95 -6.29 -12.40
CA LEU A 31 -10.79 -6.83 -13.74
C LEU A 31 -11.60 -8.13 -13.90
N ILE A 32 -11.51 -9.05 -12.93
CA ILE A 32 -12.30 -10.27 -12.92
C ILE A 32 -13.80 -9.96 -12.82
N ALA A 33 -14.21 -9.02 -11.97
CA ALA A 33 -15.61 -8.69 -11.76
C ALA A 33 -16.29 -8.03 -12.98
N ASP A 34 -15.50 -7.44 -13.88
CA ASP A 34 -16.02 -6.80 -15.09
C ASP A 34 -16.29 -7.80 -16.21
N ASP A 35 -15.59 -8.93 -16.23
CA ASP A 35 -15.86 -10.05 -17.15
C ASP A 35 -17.00 -10.97 -16.67
N LEU A 36 -17.44 -10.83 -15.41
CA LEU A 36 -18.51 -11.66 -14.84
C LEU A 36 -19.91 -11.10 -15.16
N PRO A 37 -20.90 -11.99 -15.42
CA PRO A 37 -22.30 -11.58 -15.48
C PRO A 37 -22.79 -11.10 -14.11
N ARG A 38 -23.90 -10.35 -14.11
CA ARG A 38 -24.54 -9.90 -12.86
C ARG A 38 -24.97 -11.11 -12.02
N GLY A 39 -24.62 -11.10 -10.74
CA GLY A 39 -24.93 -12.19 -9.82
C GLY A 39 -24.10 -12.11 -8.53
N ALA A 40 -24.42 -13.00 -7.59
CA ALA A 40 -23.85 -13.00 -6.24
C ALA A 40 -22.30 -13.04 -6.22
N LEU A 41 -21.67 -13.77 -7.14
CA LEU A 41 -20.22 -13.86 -7.22
C LEU A 41 -19.58 -12.53 -7.62
N ARG A 42 -20.14 -11.84 -8.63
CA ARG A 42 -19.70 -10.51 -9.04
C ARG A 42 -19.84 -9.50 -7.91
N ASP A 43 -20.97 -9.54 -7.20
CA ASP A 43 -21.24 -8.62 -6.09
C ASP A 43 -20.31 -8.87 -4.90
N LEU A 44 -19.99 -10.13 -4.60
CA LEU A 44 -18.99 -10.50 -3.59
C LEU A 44 -17.60 -9.97 -3.97
N ILE A 45 -17.18 -10.15 -5.22
CA ILE A 45 -15.87 -9.66 -5.68
C ILE A 45 -15.82 -8.13 -5.61
N LYS A 46 -16.87 -7.42 -6.05
CA LYS A 46 -16.95 -5.95 -5.96
C LYS A 46 -16.98 -5.46 -4.51
N THR A 47 -17.68 -6.15 -3.63
CA THR A 47 -17.70 -5.83 -2.18
C THR A 47 -16.31 -6.00 -1.56
N THR A 48 -15.61 -7.07 -1.94
CA THR A 48 -14.25 -7.32 -1.43
C THR A 48 -13.25 -6.31 -2.00
N HIS A 49 -13.37 -5.94 -3.29
CA HIS A 49 -12.61 -4.85 -3.90
C HIS A 49 -12.79 -3.53 -3.15
N ASN A 50 -14.04 -3.13 -2.87
CA ASN A 50 -14.33 -1.88 -2.15
C ASN A 50 -13.73 -1.89 -0.74
N SER A 51 -13.85 -3.01 -0.02
CA SER A 51 -13.31 -3.17 1.33
C SER A 51 -11.79 -3.09 1.34
N VAL A 52 -11.12 -3.79 0.42
CA VAL A 52 -9.65 -3.74 0.29
C VAL A 52 -9.20 -2.36 -0.19
N GLY A 53 -9.91 -1.74 -1.13
CA GLY A 53 -9.66 -0.39 -1.60
C GLY A 53 -9.69 0.64 -0.46
N ALA A 54 -10.67 0.53 0.45
CA ALA A 54 -10.73 1.37 1.64
C ALA A 54 -9.51 1.20 2.56
N VAL A 55 -9.06 -0.04 2.78
CA VAL A 55 -7.83 -0.33 3.55
C VAL A 55 -6.60 0.26 2.86
N VAL A 56 -6.48 0.13 1.53
CA VAL A 56 -5.38 0.72 0.76
C VAL A 56 -5.36 2.24 0.88
N LEU A 57 -6.53 2.91 0.77
CA LEU A 57 -6.63 4.36 0.95
C LEU A 57 -6.20 4.79 2.35
N LEU A 58 -6.60 4.05 3.38
CA LEU A 58 -6.18 4.31 4.75
C LEU A 58 -4.65 4.17 4.91
N LEU A 59 -4.06 3.10 4.36
CA LEU A 59 -2.62 2.89 4.38
C LEU A 59 -1.87 3.97 3.59
N LEU A 60 -2.44 4.47 2.49
CA LEU A 60 -1.89 5.59 1.73
C LEU A 60 -1.86 6.86 2.58
N VAL A 61 -2.95 7.20 3.27
CA VAL A 61 -3.00 8.35 4.18
C VAL A 61 -1.95 8.21 5.27
N LEU A 62 -1.86 7.05 5.91
CA LEU A 62 -0.85 6.79 6.94
C LEU A 62 0.57 6.94 6.38
N ARG A 63 0.83 6.47 5.16
CA ARG A 63 2.12 6.62 4.49
C ARG A 63 2.45 8.07 4.17
N LEU A 64 1.46 8.85 3.74
CA LEU A 64 1.62 10.29 3.51
C LEU A 64 1.91 11.01 4.82
N ALA A 65 1.16 10.72 5.88
CA ALA A 65 1.41 11.27 7.22
C ALA A 65 2.82 10.92 7.71
N TRP A 66 3.25 9.66 7.54
CA TRP A 66 4.60 9.22 7.87
C TRP A 66 5.67 9.99 7.08
N ARG A 67 5.44 10.26 5.79
CA ARG A 67 6.36 11.05 4.96
C ARG A 67 6.43 12.51 5.39
N LEU A 68 5.32 13.09 5.86
CA LEU A 68 5.30 14.47 6.36
C LEU A 68 6.05 14.61 7.69
N VAL A 69 5.99 13.59 8.56
CA VAL A 69 6.68 13.58 9.86
C VAL A 69 8.14 13.13 9.72
N SER A 70 8.44 12.22 8.80
CA SER A 70 9.79 11.74 8.54
C SER A 70 10.53 12.73 7.66
N SER A 71 11.31 13.63 8.25
CA SER A 71 12.19 14.54 7.51
C SER A 71 13.00 13.74 6.49
N ALA A 72 12.89 14.12 5.22
CA ALA A 72 13.71 13.53 4.16
C ALA A 72 15.18 13.58 4.59
N PRO A 73 15.94 12.47 4.48
CA PRO A 73 17.34 12.45 4.85
C PRO A 73 18.05 13.63 4.16
N PRO A 74 18.84 14.44 4.90
CA PRO A 74 19.58 15.54 4.28
C PRO A 74 20.40 14.97 3.12
N MET A 75 20.34 15.66 1.97
CA MET A 75 21.18 15.33 0.82
C MET A 75 22.62 15.18 1.31
N PRO A 76 23.34 14.10 0.93
CA PRO A 76 24.75 13.99 1.24
C PRO A 76 25.45 15.27 0.80
N ALA A 77 26.08 15.98 1.73
CA ALA A 77 26.95 17.08 1.40
C ALA A 77 28.17 16.49 0.68
N GLY A 78 28.18 16.56 -0.65
CA GLY A 78 29.30 16.15 -1.50
C GLY A 78 28.92 15.14 -2.59
N MET A 79 28.62 15.66 -3.78
CA MET A 79 29.62 15.67 -4.86
C MET A 79 29.78 17.10 -5.35
#